data_AF-A0A0W0H2C1-F1
#
_entry.id   AF-A0A0W0H2C1-F1
#
_cell.length_a   1.000
_cell.length_b   1.000
_cell.length_c   1.000
_cell.angle_alpha   90.00
_cell.angle_beta   90.00
_cell.angle_gamma   90.00
#
_symmetry.space_group_name_H-M   'P 1'
#
loop_
_entity.id
_entity.type
_entity.pdbx_description
1 polymer ?
#
loop_
_entity_poly.entity_id
_entity_poly.type
_entity_poly.pdbx_seq_one_letter_code
_entity_poly.pdbx_strand_id
1 'polypeptide(L)' 'MRKLRCYEVTGLSVSEILSEFNERADEFGVTEENLVSVSAMAPSRPIKILDGGKTTEARVQVTIVYWSDR' A
#
# COMPACT_ATOMS: atom_id res chain seq x y z
N MET A 1 17.80 -7.18 14.00
CA MET A 1 17.50 -5.74 14.12
C MET A 1 16.40 -5.43 13.13
N ARG A 2 15.29 -4.83 13.56
CA ARG A 2 14.19 -4.48 12.65
C ARG A 2 14.58 -3.28 11.78
N LYS A 3 14.04 -3.20 10.57
CA LYS A 3 14.26 -2.08 9.65
C LYS A 3 12.98 -1.32 9.41
N LEU A 4 13.03 0.02 9.44
CA LEU A 4 11.89 0.84 9.06
C LEU A 4 11.71 0.74 7.55
N ARG A 5 10.51 0.37 7.09
CA ARG A 5 10.15 0.24 5.69
C ARG A 5 8.97 1.15 5.38
N CYS A 6 8.89 1.52 4.11
CA CYS A 6 7.79 2.29 3.54
C CYS A 6 7.27 1.54 2.32
N TYR A 7 5.98 1.26 2.30
CA TYR A 7 5.27 0.72 1.14
C TYR A 7 4.33 1.81 0.62
N GLU A 8 4.60 2.28 -0.59
CA GLU A 8 3.80 3.33 -1.24
C GLU A 8 3.21 2.77 -2.54
N VAL A 9 1.89 2.86 -2.68
CA VAL A 9 1.19 2.33 -3.84
C VAL A 9 0.00 3.20 -4.20
N THR A 10 -0.31 3.26 -5.50
CA THR A 10 -1.48 3.97 -6.03
C THR A 10 -2.49 2.97 -6.60
N GLY A 11 -3.78 3.25 -6.44
CA GLY A 11 -4.84 2.32 -6.81
C GLY A 11 -6.22 2.96 -6.89
N LEU A 12 -7.24 2.11 -7.04
CA LEU A 12 -8.65 2.55 -7.15
C LEU A 12 -9.32 2.71 -5.79
N SER A 13 -8.99 1.85 -4.83
CA SER A 13 -9.55 1.88 -3.48
C SER A 13 -8.49 1.59 -2.42
N VAL A 14 -8.69 2.17 -1.23
CA VAL A 14 -7.85 1.87 -0.07
C VAL A 14 -8.03 0.42 0.37
N SER A 15 -9.26 -0.11 0.28
CA SER A 15 -9.59 -1.48 0.69
C SER A 15 -8.84 -2.54 -0.10
N GLU A 16 -8.76 -2.40 -1.43
CA GLU A 16 -8.02 -3.35 -2.28
C GLU A 16 -6.54 -3.35 -1.92
N ILE A 17 -5.95 -2.15 -1.81
CA ILE A 17 -4.54 -1.99 -1.44
C ILE A 17 -4.22 -2.62 -0.09
N LEU A 18 -5.07 -2.38 0.92
CA LEU A 18 -4.85 -2.94 2.25
C LEU A 18 -5.07 -4.46 2.27
N SER A 19 -6.00 -4.99 1.48
CA SER A 19 -6.19 -6.45 1.33
C SER A 19 -4.94 -7.09 0.75
N GLU A 20 -4.42 -6.57 -0.36
CA GLU A 20 -3.19 -7.07 -1.00
C GLU A 20 -1.97 -6.96 -0.06
N PHE A 21 -1.87 -5.86 0.68
CA PHE A 21 -0.79 -5.69 1.66
C PHE A 21 -0.87 -6.74 2.77
N ASN A 22 -2.06 -7.01 3.30
CA ASN A 22 -2.28 -8.00 4.35
C ASN A 22 -2.03 -9.43 3.86
N GLU A 23 -2.45 -9.77 2.64
CA GLU A 23 -2.16 -11.07 2.01
C GLU A 23 -0.65 -11.32 1.88
N ARG A 24 0.13 -10.24 1.76
CA ARG A 24 1.59 -10.26 1.61
C ARG A 24 2.33 -9.89 2.89
N ALA A 25 1.65 -9.79 4.03
CA ALA A 25 2.25 -9.34 5.29
C ALA A 25 3.48 -10.17 5.69
N ASP A 26 3.40 -11.50 5.50
CA ASP A 26 4.49 -12.43 5.77
C ASP A 26 5.70 -12.21 4.85
N GLU A 27 5.48 -11.84 3.58
CA GLU A 27 6.55 -11.49 2.63
C GLU A 27 7.30 -10.24 3.09
N PHE A 28 6.55 -9.26 3.61
CA PHE A 28 7.07 -8.01 4.13
C PHE A 28 7.66 -8.14 5.55
N GLY A 29 7.46 -9.28 6.21
CA GLY A 29 7.86 -9.49 7.60
C GLY A 29 7.21 -8.49 8.55
N VAL A 30 5.94 -8.13 8.28
CA VAL A 30 5.16 -7.21 9.10
C VAL A 30 4.20 -8.00 9.99
N THR A 31 4.04 -7.52 11.22
CA THR A 31 3.02 -7.97 12.17
C THR A 31 2.14 -6.79 12.54
N GLU A 32 0.94 -7.02 13.08
CA GLU A 32 0.03 -5.92 13.45
C GLU A 32 0.68 -4.92 14.42
N GLU A 33 1.47 -5.43 15.37
CA GLU A 33 2.21 -4.65 16.36
C GLU A 33 3.39 -3.85 15.78
N ASN A 34 3.79 -4.12 14.53
CA ASN A 34 4.89 -3.45 13.84
C ASN A 34 4.43 -2.34 12.89
N LEU A 35 3.11 -2.12 12.72
CA LEU A 35 2.57 -1.02 11.94
C LEU A 35 2.80 0.31 12.68
N VAL A 36 3.41 1.27 11.97
CA VAL A 36 3.70 2.60 12.52
C VAL A 36 2.67 3.61 12.03
N SER A 37 2.36 3.59 10.74
CA SER A 37 1.41 4.52 10.15
C SER A 37 0.81 3.98 8.85
N VAL A 38 -0.46 4.30 8.63
CA VAL A 38 -1.16 4.13 7.35
C VAL A 38 -1.76 5.48 7.00
N SER A 39 -1.44 6.00 5.82
CA SER A 39 -2.03 7.23 5.30
C SER A 39 -2.57 7.01 3.91
N ALA A 40 -3.70 7.65 3.61
CA ALA A 40 -4.34 7.60 2.30
C ALA A 40 -4.65 9.03 1.85
N MET A 41 -4.27 9.35 0.62
CA MET A 41 -4.49 10.66 0.01
C MET A 41 -4.85 10.52 -1.47
N ALA A 42 -5.34 11.61 -2.08
CA ALA A 42 -5.48 11.66 -3.52
C ALA A 42 -4.07 11.61 -4.17
N PRO A 43 -3.89 10.89 -5.31
CA PRO A 43 -2.63 10.87 -6.02
C PRO A 43 -2.20 12.28 -6.41
N SER A 44 -0.93 12.61 -6.17
CA SER A 44 -0.37 13.92 -6.54
C SER A 44 -0.30 14.16 -8.06
N ARG A 45 -0.41 13.09 -8.85
CA ARG A 45 -0.41 13.12 -10.32
C ARG A 45 -1.45 12.15 -10.85
N PRO A 46 -2.11 12.45 -12.00
CA PRO A 46 -3.00 11.51 -12.65
C PRO A 46 -2.18 10.31 -13.14
N ILE A 47 -2.41 9.16 -12.52
CA ILE A 47 -1.79 7.89 -12.89
C ILE A 47 -2.87 7.01 -13.50
N LYS A 48 -2.60 6.47 -14.69
CA LYS A 48 -3.49 5.53 -15.36
C LYS A 48 -3.13 4.11 -14.95
N ILE A 49 -4.13 3.33 -14.55
CA ILE A 49 -4.00 1.92 -14.22
C ILE A 49 -4.98 1.08 -15.05
N LEU A 50 -4.65 -0.19 -15.24
CA LEU A 50 -5.46 -1.13 -15.99
C LEU A 50 -6.42 -1.85 -15.02
N ASP A 51 -7.71 -1.73 -15.28
CA ASP A 51 -8.78 -2.37 -14.50
C ASP A 51 -9.71 -3.11 -15.46
N GLY A 52 -9.78 -4.45 -15.34
CA GLY A 52 -10.65 -5.28 -16.18
C GLY A 52 -10.46 -5.08 -17.70
N GLY A 53 -9.25 -4.75 -18.14
CA GLY A 53 -8.94 -4.47 -19.56
C GLY A 53 -9.24 -3.05 -20.03
N LYS A 54 -9.73 -2.17 -19.14
CA LYS A 54 -9.92 -0.73 -19.41
C LYS A 54 -8.92 0.09 -18.62
N THR A 55 -8.47 1.18 -19.23
CA THR A 55 -7.62 2.14 -18.52
C THR A 55 -8.47 3.12 -17.73
N THR A 56 -8.16 3.30 -16.45
CA THR A 56 -8.84 4.21 -15.53
C THR A 56 -7.82 5.01 -14.72
N GLU A 57 -8.23 6.12 -14.13
CA GLU A 57 -7.35 6.92 -13.27
C GLU A 57 -7.33 6.35 -11.85
N ALA A 58 -6.12 6.26 -11.28
CA ALA A 58 -5.93 5.96 -9.88
C ALA A 58 -6.62 7.04 -9.03
N ARG A 59 -7.29 6.61 -7.96
CA ARG A 59 -8.09 7.47 -7.09
C ARG A 59 -7.43 7.73 -5.75
N VAL A 60 -6.55 6.82 -5.32
CA VAL A 60 -5.90 6.89 -4.02
C VAL A 60 -4.41 6.57 -4.14
N GLN A 61 -3.63 7.18 -3.27
CA GLN A 61 -2.25 6.85 -2.95
C GLN A 61 -2.20 6.49 -1.47
N VAL A 62 -1.71 5.29 -1.17
CA VAL A 62 -1.60 4.78 0.19
C VAL A 62 -0.13 4.60 0.54
N THR A 63 0.26 5.12 1.69
CA THR A 63 1.61 4.97 2.24
C THR A 63 1.51 4.26 3.59
N ILE A 64 2.18 3.13 3.69
CA ILE A 64 2.24 2.27 4.88
C ILE A 64 3.68 2.26 5.41
N VAL A 65 3.86 2.68 6.64
CA VAL A 65 5.15 2.69 7.34
C VAL A 65 5.12 1.62 8.42
N TYR A 66 6.12 0.75 8.44
CA TYR A 66 6.17 -0.38 9.37
C TYR A 66 7.61 -0.80 9.69
N TRP A 67 7.79 -1.47 10.83
CA TRP A 67 9.01 -2.18 11.15
C TRP A 67 8.98 -3.58 10.53
N SER A 68 10.03 -3.93 9.78
CA SER A 68 10.18 -5.24 9.17
C SER A 68 11.29 -6.03 9.87
N ASP A 69 11.00 -7.30 10.16
CA ASP A 69 11.98 -8.26 10.67
C ASP A 69 12.78 -8.96 9.55
N ARG A 70 12.57 -8.56 8.27
CA ARG A 70 13.30 -9.05 7.08
C ARG A 70 14.32 -8.03 6.50
#